data_AF-A0A1R1PF04-F1
#
_entry.id   AF-A0A1R1PF04-F1
#
_cell.length_a   1.000
_cell.length_b   1.000
_cell.length_c   1.000
_cell.angle_alpha   90.00
_cell.angle_beta   90.00
_cell.angle_gamma   90.00
#
_symmetry.space_group_name_H-M   'P 1'
#
loop_
_entity.id
_entity.type
_entity.pdbx_description
1 polymer ?
#
loop_
_entity_poly.entity_id
_entity_poly.type
_entity_poly.pdbx_seq_one_letter_code
_entity_poly.pdbx_strand_id
1 'polypeptide(L)'
;MKELKLQPDEHAFLSTHCPYLKKDYLEYLCEFRFYPKDQVIAEFVREKSSPGEISDKDLGSIKLEINGVWSEIILYEVPILSIISEAFYRFVDTDWNMDGQREKIREKALELIKSGCIFSEFGTRRRRSYETQDMVVKELAKISHRDNKTEMSKESGANMFSIEQNQVEGRFAGTSNVYLGKKYGIPVSGTVGHEWTMGIAALEKTFEKGNSLALEKWYQTFRGNLGIALTDTFGIHAFFTNFNDELSSKYNGLRHDSGDPYKFVDTAIAHYSGMKMDPSTKTIVFSDGLDTDKAISLKKYCESKNVKCAFGIGTFLTNDFTRASDSNIVSEPTKIVIKLVECGGFGCVKLSDDPGKFTGLNEDIDRARKELGY
;
A
#
# COMPACT_ATOMS: atom_id res chain seq x y z
N MET A 1 3.08 -19.36 10.42
CA MET A 1 2.46 -18.18 11.06
C MET A 1 2.07 -18.41 12.52
N LYS A 2 1.56 -19.59 12.93
CA LYS A 2 1.15 -19.90 14.33
C LYS A 2 2.17 -19.51 15.42
N GLU A 3 3.45 -19.73 15.18
CA GLU A 3 4.52 -19.48 16.17
C GLU A 3 4.93 -18.00 16.28
N LEU A 4 4.39 -17.12 15.42
CA LEU A 4 4.69 -15.69 15.48
C LEU A 4 4.01 -15.05 16.69
N LYS A 5 4.76 -14.23 17.40
CA LYS A 5 4.30 -13.42 18.52
C LYS A 5 5.08 -12.11 18.55
N LEU A 6 4.43 -11.04 19.00
CA LEU A 6 5.08 -9.74 19.17
C LEU A 6 6.22 -9.86 20.20
N GLN A 7 7.43 -9.46 19.82
CA GLN A 7 8.58 -9.46 20.72
C GLN A 7 8.63 -8.17 21.56
N PRO A 8 9.29 -8.18 22.74
CA PRO A 8 9.37 -7.01 23.61
C PRO A 8 9.96 -5.76 22.93
N ASP A 9 10.95 -5.93 22.06
CA ASP A 9 11.59 -4.85 21.31
C ASP A 9 10.71 -4.35 20.14
N GLU A 10 9.87 -5.19 19.55
CA GLU A 10 8.85 -4.80 18.57
C GLU A 10 7.72 -4.01 19.24
N HIS A 11 7.26 -4.45 20.42
CA HIS A 11 6.31 -3.70 21.23
C HIS A 11 6.85 -2.32 21.59
N ALA A 12 8.10 -2.24 22.07
CA ALA A 12 8.76 -0.97 22.38
C ALA A 12 8.83 -0.06 21.14
N PHE A 13 9.19 -0.61 19.98
CA PHE A 13 9.21 0.14 18.73
C PHE A 13 7.84 0.71 18.38
N LEU A 14 6.78 -0.09 18.41
CA LEU A 14 5.41 0.35 18.14
C LEU A 14 4.96 1.43 19.12
N SER A 15 5.23 1.24 20.42
CA SER A 15 4.86 2.21 21.45
C SER A 15 5.54 3.57 21.25
N THR A 16 6.80 3.60 20.79
CA THR A 16 7.55 4.84 20.56
C THR A 16 7.23 5.49 19.21
N HIS A 17 7.14 4.70 18.13
CA HIS A 17 7.10 5.21 16.75
C HIS A 17 5.69 5.23 16.15
N CYS A 18 4.73 4.56 16.78
CA CYS A 18 3.32 4.54 16.38
C CYS A 18 2.43 5.03 17.55
N PRO A 19 2.62 6.27 18.05
CA PRO A 19 1.94 6.75 19.26
C PRO A 19 0.42 6.88 19.13
N TYR A 20 -0.10 6.78 17.90
CA TYR A 20 -1.53 6.71 17.59
C TYR A 20 -2.15 5.34 17.90
N LEU A 21 -1.35 4.30 18.15
CA LEU A 21 -1.82 3.02 18.66
C LEU A 21 -2.07 3.13 20.16
N LYS A 22 -3.30 2.86 20.58
CA LYS A 22 -3.68 2.91 21.99
C LYS A 22 -3.04 1.76 22.77
N LYS A 23 -2.86 1.99 24.08
CA LYS A 23 -2.24 1.03 24.98
C LYS A 23 -2.95 -0.32 25.02
N ASP A 24 -4.27 -0.32 25.06
CA ASP A 24 -5.11 -1.52 25.03
C ASP A 24 -4.92 -2.33 23.75
N TYR A 25 -4.74 -1.67 22.60
CA TYR A 25 -4.41 -2.36 21.35
C TYR A 25 -3.00 -2.96 21.35
N LEU A 26 -2.01 -2.29 21.94
CA LEU A 26 -0.66 -2.86 22.09
C LEU A 26 -0.67 -4.08 23.03
N GLU A 27 -1.45 -4.02 24.12
CA GLU A 27 -1.68 -5.15 25.02
C GLU A 27 -2.38 -6.31 24.29
N TYR A 28 -3.38 -6.02 23.45
CA TYR A 28 -3.99 -7.02 22.57
C TYR A 28 -2.97 -7.68 21.64
N LEU A 29 -2.07 -6.92 21.02
CA LEU A 29 -1.04 -7.48 20.12
C LEU A 29 -0.02 -8.40 20.84
N CYS A 30 0.24 -8.17 22.13
CA CYS A 30 1.07 -9.08 22.93
C CYS A 30 0.44 -10.47 23.06
N GLU A 31 -0.89 -10.51 23.21
CA GLU A 31 -1.67 -11.74 23.35
C GLU A 31 -2.10 -12.34 22.00
N PHE A 32 -2.14 -11.54 20.94
CA PHE A 32 -2.55 -11.95 19.60
C PHE A 32 -1.77 -13.16 19.09
N ARG A 33 -2.47 -14.16 18.56
CA ARG A 33 -1.88 -15.31 17.86
C ARG A 33 -2.64 -15.59 16.59
N PHE A 34 -1.92 -16.00 15.56
CA PHE A 34 -2.52 -16.56 14.35
C PHE A 34 -3.03 -17.99 14.61
N TYR A 35 -4.24 -18.29 14.15
CA TYR A 35 -4.82 -19.64 14.15
C TYR A 35 -5.02 -20.16 12.72
N PRO A 36 -3.94 -20.32 11.93
CA PRO A 36 -4.06 -20.53 10.49
C PRO A 36 -4.76 -21.84 10.12
N LYS A 37 -4.74 -22.85 10.99
CA LYS A 37 -5.45 -24.12 10.77
C LYS A 37 -6.98 -23.95 10.76
N ASP A 38 -7.48 -23.00 11.54
CA ASP A 38 -8.91 -22.76 11.71
C ASP A 38 -9.38 -21.61 10.80
N GLN A 39 -8.49 -20.66 10.51
CA GLN A 39 -8.81 -19.41 9.83
C GLN A 39 -8.48 -19.40 8.33
N VAL A 40 -7.54 -20.23 7.86
CA VAL A 40 -7.04 -20.19 6.47
C VAL A 40 -7.32 -21.52 5.77
N ILE A 41 -8.10 -21.46 4.70
CA ILE A 41 -8.39 -22.59 3.81
C ILE A 41 -7.61 -22.34 2.52
N ALA A 42 -6.65 -23.20 2.21
CA ALA A 42 -5.85 -23.14 0.99
C ALA A 42 -5.96 -24.47 0.25
N GLU A 43 -6.35 -24.41 -1.02
CA GLU A 43 -6.52 -25.57 -1.90
C GLU A 43 -5.77 -25.32 -3.21
N PHE A 44 -5.00 -26.31 -3.66
CA PHE A 44 -4.39 -26.28 -4.99
C PHE A 44 -5.33 -26.90 -6.01
N VAL A 45 -5.77 -26.08 -6.97
CA VAL A 45 -6.68 -26.47 -8.05
C VAL A 45 -5.85 -26.66 -9.32
N ARG A 46 -5.61 -27.92 -9.67
CA ARG A 46 -4.78 -28.30 -10.82
C ARG A 46 -5.37 -27.88 -12.17
N GLU A 47 -4.53 -27.43 -13.10
CA GLU A 47 -4.93 -27.28 -14.49
C GLU A 47 -5.16 -28.66 -15.12
N LYS A 48 -6.24 -28.81 -15.91
CA LYS A 48 -6.65 -30.10 -16.48
C LYS A 48 -5.51 -30.76 -17.30
N SER A 49 -4.91 -31.85 -16.81
CA SER A 49 -4.49 -33.02 -17.61
C SER A 49 -3.66 -34.06 -16.83
N SER A 50 -4.15 -35.32 -16.82
CA SER A 50 -3.52 -36.61 -16.46
C SER A 50 -4.20 -37.36 -15.29
N PRO A 51 -4.87 -38.50 -15.51
CA PRO A 51 -5.32 -39.37 -14.42
C PRO A 51 -4.13 -39.80 -13.55
N GLY A 52 -4.23 -39.65 -12.23
CA GLY A 52 -3.16 -40.02 -11.30
C GLY A 52 -3.11 -39.14 -10.05
N GLU A 53 -2.17 -39.44 -9.16
CA GLU A 53 -1.88 -38.63 -7.96
C GLU A 53 -1.21 -37.29 -8.33
N ILE A 54 -1.30 -36.32 -7.42
CA ILE A 54 -0.67 -35.00 -7.57
C ILE A 54 0.86 -35.17 -7.60
N SER A 55 1.51 -34.48 -8.53
CA SER A 55 2.96 -34.46 -8.71
C SER A 55 3.54 -33.06 -8.50
N ASP A 56 4.80 -32.95 -8.08
CA ASP A 56 5.53 -31.68 -7.93
C ASP A 56 5.70 -30.90 -9.24
N LYS A 57 5.38 -31.51 -10.38
CA LYS A 57 5.41 -30.88 -11.71
C LYS A 57 4.06 -30.33 -12.15
N ASP A 58 3.00 -30.58 -11.37
CA ASP A 58 1.66 -30.15 -11.73
C ASP A 58 1.53 -28.62 -11.63
N LEU A 59 0.93 -28.03 -12.66
CA LEU A 59 0.58 -26.60 -12.68
C LEU A 59 -0.90 -26.42 -12.30
N GLY A 60 -1.22 -25.26 -11.72
CA GLY A 60 -2.54 -25.00 -11.17
C GLY A 60 -2.66 -23.63 -10.53
N SER A 61 -3.82 -23.41 -9.90
CA SER A 61 -4.15 -22.19 -9.17
C SER A 61 -4.32 -22.48 -7.68
N ILE A 62 -4.17 -21.45 -6.85
CA ILE A 62 -4.41 -21.55 -5.41
C ILE A 62 -5.75 -20.89 -5.12
N LYS A 63 -6.71 -21.67 -4.61
CA LYS A 63 -7.91 -21.15 -3.97
C LYS A 63 -7.58 -20.87 -2.50
N LEU A 64 -7.79 -19.64 -2.05
CA LEU A 64 -7.49 -19.20 -0.70
C LEU A 64 -8.68 -18.46 -0.11
N GLU A 65 -9.15 -18.92 1.05
CA GLU A 65 -10.19 -18.27 1.84
C GLU A 65 -9.68 -18.04 3.27
N ILE A 66 -10.03 -16.90 3.84
CA ILE A 66 -9.66 -16.54 5.22
C ILE A 66 -10.94 -16.14 5.96
N ASN A 67 -11.28 -16.89 7.00
CA ASN A 67 -12.54 -16.75 7.71
C ASN A 67 -12.32 -16.62 9.23
N GLY A 68 -13.09 -15.76 9.89
CA GLY A 68 -12.98 -15.55 11.33
C GLY A 68 -13.44 -14.16 11.77
N VAL A 69 -13.20 -13.84 13.04
CA VAL A 69 -13.43 -12.48 13.57
C VAL A 69 -12.46 -11.52 12.88
N TRP A 70 -12.94 -10.39 12.37
CA TRP A 70 -12.13 -9.48 11.53
C TRP A 70 -10.82 -9.05 12.20
N SER A 71 -10.85 -8.72 13.50
CA SER A 71 -9.64 -8.38 14.27
C SER A 71 -8.61 -9.51 14.36
N GLU A 72 -9.03 -10.76 14.23
CA GLU A 72 -8.15 -11.93 14.29
C GLU A 72 -7.56 -12.30 12.92
N ILE A 73 -8.23 -11.90 11.83
CA ILE A 73 -7.84 -12.29 10.47
C ILE A 73 -7.26 -11.15 9.63
N ILE A 74 -7.45 -9.89 10.04
CA ILE A 74 -6.96 -8.68 9.34
C ILE A 74 -5.46 -8.74 9.02
N LEU A 75 -4.65 -9.39 9.87
CA LEU A 75 -3.20 -9.42 9.71
C LEU A 75 -2.70 -10.47 8.70
N TYR A 76 -3.58 -11.24 8.04
CA TYR A 76 -3.16 -12.29 7.09
C TYR A 76 -2.86 -11.78 5.68
N GLU A 77 -3.50 -10.70 5.18
CA GLU A 77 -3.37 -10.26 3.78
C GLU A 77 -1.91 -10.12 3.37
N VAL A 78 -1.16 -9.28 4.09
CA VAL A 78 0.19 -8.89 3.69
C VAL A 78 1.17 -10.06 3.78
N PRO A 79 1.24 -10.82 4.90
CA PRO A 79 2.12 -11.97 4.97
C PRO A 79 1.81 -13.02 3.91
N ILE A 80 0.55 -13.41 3.71
CA ILE A 80 0.20 -14.46 2.76
C ILE A 80 0.53 -14.04 1.32
N LEU A 81 0.18 -12.81 0.91
CA LEU A 81 0.53 -12.33 -0.43
C LEU A 81 2.04 -12.31 -0.66
N SER A 82 2.82 -11.86 0.34
CA SER A 82 4.28 -11.86 0.23
C SER A 82 4.87 -13.27 0.15
N ILE A 83 4.28 -14.25 0.86
CA ILE A 83 4.69 -15.66 0.81
C ILE A 83 4.36 -16.26 -0.56
N ILE A 84 3.16 -16.01 -1.10
CA ILE A 84 2.76 -16.52 -2.41
C ILE A 84 3.67 -15.94 -3.50
N SER A 85 3.95 -14.63 -3.47
CA SER A 85 4.84 -13.99 -4.43
C SER A 85 6.26 -14.59 -4.37
N GLU A 86 6.82 -14.70 -3.16
CA GLU A 86 8.16 -15.28 -2.97
C GLU A 86 8.22 -16.77 -3.35
N ALA A 87 7.19 -17.56 -3.03
CA ALA A 87 7.10 -18.95 -3.44
C ALA A 87 7.06 -19.11 -4.97
N PHE A 88 6.31 -18.25 -5.66
CA PHE A 88 6.25 -18.27 -7.12
C PHE A 88 7.64 -18.05 -7.76
N TYR A 89 8.40 -17.06 -7.29
CA TYR A 89 9.74 -16.80 -7.83
C TYR A 89 10.84 -17.76 -7.33
N ARG A 90 10.55 -18.50 -6.26
CA ARG A 90 11.45 -19.52 -5.75
C ARG A 90 11.29 -20.87 -6.44
N PHE A 91 10.06 -21.21 -6.84
CA PHE A 91 9.73 -22.56 -7.31
C PHE A 91 9.15 -22.63 -8.73
N VAL A 92 8.64 -21.53 -9.28
CA VAL A 92 7.99 -21.50 -10.60
C VAL A 92 8.81 -20.68 -11.61
N ASP A 93 8.92 -19.37 -11.40
CA ASP A 93 9.73 -18.50 -12.25
C ASP A 93 11.08 -18.24 -11.57
N THR A 94 12.07 -19.08 -11.89
CA THR A 94 13.42 -19.01 -11.33
C THR A 94 14.43 -18.33 -12.25
N ASP A 95 13.99 -17.82 -13.42
CA ASP A 95 14.86 -17.19 -14.41
C ASP A 95 15.12 -15.72 -14.08
N TRP A 96 15.76 -15.45 -12.95
CA TRP A 96 16.08 -14.11 -12.45
C TRP A 96 17.22 -14.16 -11.45
N ASN A 97 17.85 -13.01 -11.21
CA ASN A 97 18.87 -12.86 -10.18
C ASN A 97 18.85 -11.43 -9.60
N MET A 98 19.71 -11.18 -8.61
CA MET A 98 19.82 -9.88 -7.93
C MET A 98 20.82 -8.93 -8.59
N ASP A 99 21.42 -9.28 -9.73
CA ASP A 99 22.45 -8.48 -10.38
C ASP A 99 21.89 -7.13 -10.81
N GLY A 100 22.63 -6.05 -10.52
CA GLY A 100 22.23 -4.68 -10.85
C GLY A 100 21.05 -4.12 -10.05
N GLN A 101 20.36 -4.91 -9.21
CA GLN A 101 19.18 -4.44 -8.47
C GLN A 101 19.51 -3.31 -7.49
N ARG A 102 20.71 -3.34 -6.90
CA ARG A 102 21.20 -2.30 -5.99
C ARG A 102 21.43 -0.98 -6.70
N GLU A 103 22.03 -1.02 -7.88
CA GLU A 103 22.32 0.15 -8.71
C GLU A 103 21.00 0.75 -9.21
N LYS A 104 20.10 -0.12 -9.72
CA LYS A 104 18.77 0.25 -10.19
C LYS A 104 17.93 0.94 -9.12
N ILE A 105 17.92 0.47 -7.88
CA ILE A 105 17.17 1.14 -6.80
C ILE A 105 17.76 2.50 -6.44
N ARG A 106 19.09 2.64 -6.48
CA ARG A 106 19.76 3.94 -6.24
C ARG A 106 19.42 4.94 -7.33
N GLU A 107 19.44 4.53 -8.59
CA GLU A 107 19.08 5.38 -9.73
C GLU A 107 17.64 5.89 -9.61
N LYS A 108 16.68 5.00 -9.38
CA LYS A 108 15.27 5.36 -9.15
C LYS A 108 15.11 6.36 -8.01
N ALA A 109 15.77 6.10 -6.88
CA ALA A 109 15.68 6.96 -5.71
C ALA A 109 16.26 8.36 -5.99
N LEU A 110 17.43 8.43 -6.63
CA LEU A 110 18.07 9.69 -6.99
C LEU A 110 17.23 10.51 -7.97
N GLU A 111 16.62 9.85 -8.95
CA GLU A 111 15.74 10.50 -9.94
C GLU A 111 14.51 11.12 -9.26
N LEU A 112 13.84 10.37 -8.38
CA LEU A 112 12.70 10.86 -7.59
C LEU A 112 13.11 12.04 -6.70
N ILE A 113 14.22 11.93 -5.98
CA ILE A 113 14.68 12.97 -5.04
C ILE A 113 15.06 14.25 -5.79
N LYS A 114 15.84 14.15 -6.87
CA LYS A 114 16.24 15.30 -7.70
C LYS A 114 15.03 16.01 -8.33
N SER A 115 13.96 15.27 -8.58
CA SER A 115 12.70 15.79 -9.12
C SER A 115 11.74 16.31 -8.04
N GLY A 116 12.18 16.42 -6.78
CA GLY A 116 11.37 16.96 -5.69
C GLY A 116 10.34 15.98 -5.11
N CYS A 117 10.34 14.71 -5.51
CA CYS A 117 9.32 13.76 -5.06
C CYS A 117 9.52 13.35 -3.60
N ILE A 118 8.45 13.39 -2.81
CA ILE A 118 8.37 12.79 -1.47
C ILE A 118 7.74 11.41 -1.62
N PHE A 119 8.48 10.33 -1.36
CA PHE A 119 8.00 8.97 -1.64
C PHE A 119 8.24 7.99 -0.50
N SER A 120 7.39 6.97 -0.40
CA SER A 120 7.49 5.85 0.55
C SER A 120 7.49 4.50 -0.17
N GLU A 121 8.11 3.48 0.44
CA GLU A 121 8.15 2.11 -0.09
C GLU A 121 6.94 1.28 0.37
N PHE A 122 6.09 0.85 -0.57
CA PHE A 122 4.78 0.22 -0.37
C PHE A 122 4.69 -1.21 -0.96
N GLY A 123 5.83 -1.88 -1.17
CA GLY A 123 5.97 -3.06 -2.02
C GLY A 123 5.78 -4.41 -1.35
N THR A 124 5.59 -4.46 -0.03
CA THR A 124 5.60 -5.71 0.77
C THR A 124 4.76 -6.84 0.18
N ARG A 125 3.52 -6.55 -0.26
CA ARG A 125 2.54 -7.56 -0.72
C ARG A 125 2.97 -8.30 -1.99
N ARG A 126 3.77 -7.67 -2.86
CA ARG A 126 4.18 -8.24 -4.17
C ARG A 126 5.70 -8.19 -4.36
N ARG A 127 6.46 -8.14 -3.27
CA ARG A 127 7.92 -8.21 -3.32
C ARG A 127 8.35 -9.52 -3.95
N ARG A 128 9.44 -9.49 -4.73
CA ARG A 128 10.05 -10.69 -5.33
C ARG A 128 10.43 -11.70 -4.26
N SER A 129 11.09 -11.21 -3.22
CA SER A 129 11.46 -11.95 -2.01
C SER A 129 11.66 -10.98 -0.84
N TYR A 130 11.74 -11.52 0.37
CA TYR A 130 12.17 -10.76 1.54
C TYR A 130 13.55 -10.13 1.32
N GLU A 131 14.51 -10.86 0.76
CA GLU A 131 15.87 -10.38 0.50
C GLU A 131 15.87 -9.15 -0.43
N THR A 132 15.06 -9.19 -1.48
CA THR A 132 14.91 -8.03 -2.38
C THR A 132 14.38 -6.81 -1.64
N GLN A 133 13.29 -6.94 -0.87
CA GLN A 133 12.73 -5.81 -0.15
C GLN A 133 13.69 -5.29 0.94
N ASP A 134 14.39 -6.18 1.64
CA ASP A 134 15.39 -5.82 2.63
C ASP A 134 16.52 -4.99 2.02
N MET A 135 17.04 -5.41 0.86
CA MET A 135 18.04 -4.67 0.10
C MET A 135 17.52 -3.29 -0.34
N VAL A 136 16.32 -3.24 -0.91
CA VAL A 136 15.68 -1.99 -1.35
C VAL A 136 15.56 -0.99 -0.19
N VAL A 137 14.94 -1.41 0.92
CA VAL A 137 14.71 -0.52 2.06
C VAL A 137 16.04 -0.11 2.72
N LYS A 138 17.03 -1.01 2.78
CA LYS A 138 18.37 -0.69 3.27
C LYS A 138 19.04 0.41 2.47
N GLU A 139 18.99 0.34 1.14
CA GLU A 139 19.60 1.36 0.28
C GLU A 139 18.85 2.69 0.36
N LEU A 140 17.52 2.67 0.40
CA LEU A 140 16.70 3.88 0.59
C LEU A 140 16.95 4.53 1.96
N ALA A 141 17.09 3.73 3.03
CA ALA A 141 17.43 4.22 4.36
C ALA A 141 18.82 4.88 4.39
N LYS A 142 19.82 4.31 3.71
CA LYS A 142 21.17 4.92 3.60
C LYS A 142 21.12 6.30 2.94
N ILE A 143 20.29 6.46 1.92
CA ILE A 143 20.11 7.76 1.25
C ILE A 143 19.53 8.76 2.25
N SER A 144 18.42 8.40 2.92
CA SER A 144 17.76 9.25 3.92
C SER A 144 18.66 9.63 5.11
N HIS A 145 19.51 8.71 5.59
CA HIS A 145 20.41 8.99 6.73
C HIS A 145 21.64 9.82 6.35
N ARG A 146 22.13 9.70 5.11
CA ARG A 146 23.23 10.53 4.59
C ARG A 146 22.82 11.99 4.41
N ASP A 147 21.54 12.24 4.14
CA ASP A 147 20.99 13.61 4.08
C ASP A 147 21.00 14.34 5.45
N ASN A 148 21.10 13.60 6.57
CA ASN A 148 21.11 14.16 7.92
C ASN A 148 22.52 14.32 8.54
N LYS A 149 23.59 13.87 7.86
CA LYS A 149 24.97 14.01 8.35
C LYS A 149 25.91 14.49 7.24
N THR A 150 26.49 15.66 7.45
CA THR A 150 27.66 16.22 6.75
C THR A 150 28.92 15.37 6.96
N GLU A 151 28.91 14.10 6.57
CA GLU A 151 30.10 13.23 6.64
C GLU A 151 30.29 12.48 5.31
N MET A 152 30.74 13.24 4.31
CA MET A 152 31.49 12.71 3.18
C MET A 152 32.98 12.81 3.49
N SER A 153 33.56 11.75 4.07
CA SER A 153 34.95 11.43 3.75
C SER A 153 35.22 9.95 3.97
N LYS A 154 35.63 9.30 2.88
CA LYS A 154 36.38 8.04 2.81
C LYS A 154 35.58 6.76 3.08
N GLU A 155 34.88 6.28 2.06
CA GLU A 155 35.02 4.87 1.69
C GLU A 155 34.46 4.60 0.28
N SER A 156 35.29 3.94 -0.52
CA SER A 156 35.02 3.35 -1.84
C SER A 156 35.01 4.32 -3.03
N GLY A 157 36.08 4.23 -3.85
CA GLY A 157 36.32 5.00 -5.08
C GLY A 157 35.39 4.68 -6.26
N ALA A 158 34.08 4.74 -6.04
CA ALA A 158 33.12 5.02 -7.10
C ALA A 158 32.91 6.54 -7.13
N ASN A 159 33.00 7.17 -8.31
CA ASN A 159 32.68 8.59 -8.49
C ASN A 159 31.28 8.89 -7.96
N MET A 160 31.18 9.34 -6.71
CA MET A 160 29.93 9.50 -5.98
C MET A 160 29.56 10.98 -5.96
N PHE A 161 28.57 11.31 -6.79
CA PHE A 161 28.00 12.64 -6.95
C PHE A 161 27.50 13.19 -5.60
N SER A 162 28.10 14.29 -5.15
CA SER A 162 27.60 15.11 -4.06
C SER A 162 26.34 15.84 -4.54
N ILE A 163 25.22 15.63 -3.86
CA ILE A 163 24.05 16.50 -3.98
C ILE A 163 24.28 17.65 -2.99
N GLU A 164 24.54 18.86 -3.49
CA GLU A 164 24.56 20.05 -2.64
C GLU A 164 23.13 20.39 -2.20
N GLN A 165 22.84 20.15 -0.92
CA GLN A 165 21.49 20.09 -0.31
C GLN A 165 20.82 21.46 -0.03
N ASN A 166 21.29 22.57 -0.58
CA ASN A 166 20.63 23.86 -0.32
C ASN A 166 19.34 24.09 -1.14
N GLN A 167 18.90 23.13 -1.98
CA GLN A 167 17.73 23.33 -2.87
C GLN A 167 16.89 22.08 -3.22
N VAL A 168 17.09 20.90 -2.63
CA VAL A 168 16.35 19.69 -3.07
C VAL A 168 15.17 19.37 -2.14
N GLU A 169 13.93 19.58 -2.61
CA GLU A 169 12.70 19.34 -1.83
C GLU A 169 12.32 17.85 -1.69
N GLY A 170 12.85 16.97 -2.55
CA GLY A 170 12.49 15.55 -2.59
C GLY A 170 13.17 14.74 -1.48
N ARG A 171 12.51 13.66 -1.03
CA ARG A 171 13.07 12.76 -0.01
C ARG A 171 12.38 11.41 0.03
N PHE A 172 13.10 10.42 0.54
CA PHE A 172 12.50 9.17 1.00
C PHE A 172 11.84 9.36 2.37
N ALA A 173 10.52 9.16 2.45
CA ALA A 173 9.70 9.45 3.62
C ALA A 173 9.54 8.24 4.57
N GLY A 174 9.84 7.02 4.12
CA GLY A 174 9.74 5.81 4.95
C GLY A 174 9.22 4.59 4.21
N THR A 175 8.85 3.56 4.96
CA THR A 175 8.34 2.28 4.43
C THR A 175 7.02 1.91 5.09
N SER A 176 6.15 1.22 4.35
CA SER A 176 4.96 0.55 4.91
C SER A 176 5.29 -0.72 5.70
N ASN A 177 6.49 -1.28 5.53
CA ASN A 177 6.92 -2.46 6.23
C ASN A 177 7.42 -2.10 7.63
N VAL A 178 6.56 -2.27 8.63
CA VAL A 178 6.84 -1.92 10.04
C VAL A 178 8.14 -2.56 10.55
N TYR A 179 8.39 -3.82 10.20
CA TYR A 179 9.61 -4.52 10.60
C TYR A 179 10.87 -3.92 9.96
N LEU A 180 10.83 -3.60 8.67
CA LEU A 180 11.98 -2.96 8.00
C LEU A 180 12.16 -1.51 8.46
N GLY A 181 11.07 -0.81 8.80
CA GLY A 181 11.10 0.51 9.45
C GLY A 181 11.88 0.46 10.76
N LYS A 182 11.56 -0.53 11.61
CA LYS A 182 12.31 -0.83 12.84
C LYS A 182 13.77 -1.19 12.57
N LYS A 183 14.01 -2.13 11.65
CA LYS A 183 15.34 -2.67 11.34
C LYS A 183 16.32 -1.58 10.90
N TYR A 184 15.85 -0.59 10.13
CA TYR A 184 16.68 0.47 9.57
C TYR A 184 16.51 1.84 10.22
N GLY A 185 15.70 1.94 11.28
CA GLY A 185 15.47 3.19 12.02
C GLY A 185 14.87 4.29 11.15
N ILE A 186 13.92 3.94 10.29
CA ILE A 186 13.24 4.88 9.38
C ILE A 186 11.75 4.97 9.71
N PRO A 187 11.06 6.07 9.34
CA PRO A 187 9.63 6.22 9.60
C PRO A 187 8.80 5.10 8.96
N VAL A 188 7.73 4.71 9.66
CA VAL A 188 6.70 3.84 9.12
C VAL A 188 5.56 4.68 8.54
N SER A 189 5.08 4.29 7.36
CA SER A 189 4.06 5.03 6.62
C SER A 189 2.85 4.15 6.35
N GLY A 190 1.65 4.72 6.46
CA GLY A 190 0.40 4.01 6.28
C GLY A 190 -0.76 4.95 6.03
N THR A 191 -1.77 4.45 5.32
CA THR A 191 -3.08 5.09 5.14
C THR A 191 -4.15 4.03 5.36
N VAL A 192 -5.40 4.45 5.51
CA VAL A 192 -6.53 3.52 5.60
C VAL A 192 -6.60 2.61 4.36
N GLY A 193 -6.93 1.34 4.54
CA GLY A 193 -7.20 0.39 3.46
C GLY A 193 -8.67 0.38 3.07
N HIS A 194 -9.00 -0.01 1.83
CA HIS A 194 -10.40 -0.09 1.36
C HIS A 194 -11.29 -0.94 2.24
N GLU A 195 -10.74 -2.03 2.79
CA GLU A 195 -11.48 -2.94 3.64
C GLU A 195 -12.13 -2.25 4.84
N TRP A 196 -11.57 -1.15 5.34
CA TRP A 196 -12.17 -0.36 6.41
C TRP A 196 -13.54 0.17 5.98
N THR A 197 -13.59 0.93 4.89
CA THR A 197 -14.84 1.49 4.37
C THR A 197 -15.79 0.40 3.90
N MET A 198 -15.27 -0.66 3.26
CA MET A 198 -16.07 -1.81 2.83
C MET A 198 -16.75 -2.51 4.02
N GLY A 199 -15.98 -2.83 5.07
CA GLY A 199 -16.49 -3.53 6.24
C GLY A 199 -17.41 -2.67 7.10
N ILE A 200 -17.13 -1.37 7.25
CA ILE A 200 -18.06 -0.44 7.93
C ILE A 200 -19.38 -0.35 7.18
N ALA A 201 -19.36 -0.20 5.85
CA ALA A 201 -20.57 -0.19 5.04
C ALA A 201 -21.38 -1.49 5.18
N ALA A 202 -20.70 -2.64 5.21
CA ALA A 202 -21.32 -3.94 5.41
C ALA A 202 -21.95 -4.08 6.81
N LEU A 203 -21.22 -3.72 7.88
CA LEU A 203 -21.69 -3.79 9.26
C LEU A 203 -22.88 -2.85 9.52
N GLU A 204 -22.84 -1.65 8.93
CA GLU A 204 -23.89 -0.63 9.02
C GLU A 204 -25.00 -0.82 7.97
N LYS A 205 -24.83 -1.79 7.07
CA LYS A 205 -25.78 -2.20 6.01
C LYS A 205 -26.19 -1.04 5.09
N THR A 206 -25.22 -0.19 4.73
CA THR A 206 -25.43 0.96 3.83
C THR A 206 -24.17 1.29 3.06
N PHE A 207 -24.33 1.48 1.74
CA PHE A 207 -23.30 2.03 0.88
C PHE A 207 -23.38 3.56 0.81
N GLU A 208 -24.60 4.13 0.83
CA GLU A 208 -24.87 5.58 0.73
C GLU A 208 -24.14 6.40 1.80
N LYS A 209 -24.12 5.89 3.04
CA LYS A 209 -23.44 6.51 4.20
C LYS A 209 -22.11 5.84 4.54
N GLY A 210 -21.69 4.85 3.75
CA GLY A 210 -20.51 4.04 4.05
C GLY A 210 -19.23 4.89 4.17
N ASN A 211 -19.06 5.90 3.30
CA ASN A 211 -17.88 6.77 3.36
C ASN A 211 -17.90 7.65 4.61
N SER A 212 -18.99 8.37 4.90
CA SER A 212 -19.06 9.26 6.07
C SER A 212 -18.88 8.50 7.38
N LEU A 213 -19.56 7.36 7.56
CA LEU A 213 -19.43 6.52 8.75
C LEU A 213 -18.00 5.99 8.93
N ALA A 214 -17.35 5.54 7.84
CA ALA A 214 -15.98 5.07 7.88
C ALA A 214 -14.99 6.18 8.28
N LEU A 215 -15.16 7.39 7.74
CA LEU A 215 -14.33 8.54 8.06
C LEU A 215 -14.53 8.99 9.53
N GLU A 216 -15.77 9.08 9.99
CA GLU A 216 -16.08 9.45 11.37
C GLU A 216 -15.47 8.48 12.38
N LYS A 217 -15.66 7.17 12.18
CA LYS A 217 -15.10 6.13 13.07
C LYS A 217 -13.56 6.11 13.03
N TRP A 218 -12.95 6.34 11.86
CA TRP A 218 -11.49 6.47 11.75
C TRP A 218 -10.97 7.66 12.55
N TYR A 219 -11.60 8.82 12.39
CA TYR A 219 -11.23 10.02 13.13
C TYR A 219 -11.42 9.87 14.64
N GLN A 220 -12.51 9.25 15.09
CA GLN A 220 -12.75 8.96 16.52
C GLN A 220 -11.65 8.04 17.11
N THR A 221 -11.13 7.13 16.30
CA THR A 221 -10.10 6.16 16.71
C THR A 221 -8.72 6.81 16.82
N PHE A 222 -8.30 7.56 15.80
CA PHE A 222 -6.93 8.07 15.66
C PHE A 222 -6.77 9.57 15.92
N ARG A 223 -7.88 10.31 16.11
CA ARG A 223 -7.93 11.74 16.47
C ARG A 223 -7.09 12.63 15.54
N GLY A 224 -7.22 12.41 14.23
CA GLY A 224 -6.51 13.17 13.19
C GLY A 224 -5.15 12.59 12.78
N ASN A 225 -4.59 11.63 13.51
CA ASN A 225 -3.47 10.83 13.02
C ASN A 225 -3.91 9.96 11.83
N LEU A 226 -2.98 9.65 10.92
CA LEU A 226 -3.25 8.87 9.71
C LEU A 226 -4.40 9.48 8.85
N GLY A 227 -4.51 10.81 8.84
CA GLY A 227 -5.61 11.57 8.25
C GLY A 227 -5.56 11.75 6.74
N ILE A 228 -5.23 10.70 5.97
CA ILE A 228 -5.36 10.70 4.51
C ILE A 228 -6.57 9.83 4.14
N ALA A 229 -7.60 10.43 3.54
CA ALA A 229 -8.84 9.74 3.19
C ALA A 229 -8.69 9.00 1.85
N LEU A 230 -9.23 7.78 1.78
CA LEU A 230 -9.23 6.95 0.56
C LEU A 230 -10.58 7.08 -0.14
N THR A 231 -10.59 7.57 -1.37
CA THR A 231 -11.80 8.15 -1.99
C THR A 231 -12.56 7.18 -2.88
N ASP A 232 -11.89 6.16 -3.43
CA ASP A 232 -12.42 5.35 -4.52
C ASP A 232 -13.05 4.03 -4.04
N THR A 233 -13.35 3.85 -2.75
CA THR A 233 -14.02 2.60 -2.31
C THR A 233 -15.36 2.42 -3.01
N PHE A 234 -16.18 3.47 -3.02
CA PHE A 234 -17.47 3.51 -3.72
C PHE A 234 -17.46 4.53 -4.88
N GLY A 235 -16.24 4.85 -5.34
CA GLY A 235 -15.94 5.90 -6.31
C GLY A 235 -16.04 7.33 -5.78
N ILE A 236 -15.35 8.23 -6.47
CA ILE A 236 -15.07 9.60 -6.05
C ILE A 236 -16.34 10.45 -5.92
N HIS A 237 -17.35 10.20 -6.75
CA HIS A 237 -18.61 10.93 -6.69
C HIS A 237 -19.36 10.65 -5.39
N ALA A 238 -19.58 9.37 -5.05
CA ALA A 238 -20.20 8.97 -3.80
C ALA A 238 -19.39 9.46 -2.58
N PHE A 239 -18.05 9.44 -2.69
CA PHE A 239 -17.18 9.97 -1.64
C PHE A 239 -17.39 11.47 -1.41
N PHE A 240 -17.35 12.30 -2.46
CA PHE A 240 -17.51 13.75 -2.29
C PHE A 240 -18.92 14.18 -1.90
N THR A 241 -19.97 13.39 -2.19
CA THR A 241 -21.29 13.59 -1.58
C THR A 241 -21.27 13.46 -0.06
N ASN A 242 -20.43 12.57 0.48
CA ASN A 242 -20.28 12.35 1.92
C ASN A 242 -19.22 13.27 2.57
N PHE A 243 -18.26 13.78 1.81
CA PHE A 243 -17.09 14.51 2.32
C PHE A 243 -17.34 16.02 2.49
N ASN A 244 -18.25 16.37 3.39
CA ASN A 244 -18.65 17.75 3.70
C ASN A 244 -17.55 18.61 4.37
N ASP A 245 -17.84 19.89 4.65
CA ASP A 245 -16.92 20.85 5.29
C ASP A 245 -16.30 20.32 6.59
N GLU A 246 -17.10 19.65 7.44
CA GLU A 246 -16.64 19.13 8.72
C GLU A 246 -15.60 18.03 8.52
N LEU A 247 -15.90 17.01 7.71
CA LEU A 247 -14.95 15.93 7.42
C LEU A 247 -13.73 16.44 6.66
N SER A 248 -13.92 17.35 5.71
CA SER A 248 -12.85 17.96 4.94
C SER A 248 -11.88 18.76 5.82
N SER A 249 -12.35 19.35 6.92
CA SER A 249 -11.47 20.03 7.90
C SER A 249 -10.64 19.05 8.75
N LYS A 250 -11.16 17.85 9.02
CA LYS A 250 -10.54 16.83 9.90
C LYS A 250 -9.42 16.04 9.22
N TYR A 251 -9.43 15.95 7.90
CA TYR A 251 -8.46 15.17 7.12
C TYR A 251 -7.38 16.06 6.49
N ASN A 252 -6.14 15.59 6.48
CA ASN A 252 -4.98 16.30 5.95
C ASN A 252 -4.89 16.20 4.42
N GLY A 253 -5.63 15.28 3.82
CA GLY A 253 -5.46 14.98 2.40
C GLY A 253 -6.26 13.80 1.91
N LEU A 254 -6.09 13.49 0.63
CA LEU A 254 -6.77 12.41 -0.07
C LEU A 254 -5.73 11.45 -0.68
N ARG A 255 -6.09 10.18 -0.84
CA ARG A 255 -5.29 9.17 -1.53
C ARG A 255 -5.96 8.77 -2.83
N HIS A 256 -5.20 8.84 -3.91
CA HIS A 256 -5.55 8.35 -5.25
C HIS A 256 -5.06 6.91 -5.42
N ASP A 257 -5.99 5.98 -5.68
CA ASP A 257 -5.72 4.54 -5.81
C ASP A 257 -6.39 3.87 -7.03
N SER A 258 -7.10 4.63 -7.87
CA SER A 258 -7.63 4.18 -9.17
C SER A 258 -8.07 5.36 -10.05
N GLY A 259 -8.31 5.12 -11.34
CA GLY A 259 -8.72 6.16 -12.29
C GLY A 259 -7.62 7.13 -12.72
N ASP A 260 -7.98 8.15 -13.48
CA ASP A 260 -7.05 9.16 -14.01
C ASP A 260 -6.53 10.08 -12.88
N PRO A 261 -5.22 10.04 -12.55
CA PRO A 261 -4.68 10.81 -11.43
C PRO A 261 -4.68 12.33 -11.68
N TYR A 262 -4.69 12.80 -12.93
CA TYR A 262 -4.73 14.23 -13.23
C TYR A 262 -6.14 14.79 -13.03
N LYS A 263 -7.16 14.06 -13.51
CA LYS A 263 -8.57 14.38 -13.22
C LYS A 263 -8.88 14.29 -11.73
N PHE A 264 -8.26 13.34 -11.03
CA PHE A 264 -8.39 13.24 -9.58
C PHE A 264 -7.93 14.53 -8.88
N VAL A 265 -6.76 15.06 -9.26
CA VAL A 265 -6.24 16.32 -8.71
C VAL A 265 -7.19 17.48 -8.98
N ASP A 266 -7.64 17.64 -10.23
CA ASP A 266 -8.58 18.71 -10.58
C ASP A 266 -9.90 18.61 -9.80
N THR A 267 -10.45 17.40 -9.67
CA THR A 267 -11.69 17.17 -8.90
C THR A 267 -11.50 17.47 -7.41
N ALA A 268 -10.37 17.05 -6.82
CA ALA A 268 -10.06 17.33 -5.42
C ALA A 268 -9.94 18.84 -5.15
N ILE A 269 -9.25 19.58 -6.04
CA ILE A 269 -9.12 21.03 -5.95
C ILE A 269 -10.48 21.70 -6.04
N ALA A 270 -11.31 21.30 -7.02
CA ALA A 270 -12.66 21.83 -7.20
C ALA A 270 -13.53 21.60 -5.95
N HIS A 271 -13.46 20.41 -5.35
CA HIS A 271 -14.19 20.07 -4.12
C HIS A 271 -13.80 21.01 -2.96
N TYR A 272 -12.50 21.10 -2.63
CA TYR A 272 -12.03 21.97 -1.56
C TYR A 272 -12.36 23.45 -1.81
N SER A 273 -12.18 23.91 -3.05
CA SER A 273 -12.46 25.30 -3.43
C SER A 273 -13.95 25.62 -3.35
N GLY A 274 -14.82 24.68 -3.71
CA GLY A 274 -16.28 24.79 -3.56
C GLY A 274 -16.72 24.96 -2.10
N MET A 275 -15.98 24.37 -1.17
CA MET A 275 -16.15 24.54 0.28
C MET A 275 -15.39 25.75 0.85
N LYS A 276 -14.83 26.62 -0.01
CA LYS A 276 -13.99 27.78 0.37
C LYS A 276 -12.77 27.42 1.22
N MET A 277 -12.24 26.21 1.04
CA MET A 277 -11.00 25.75 1.67
C MET A 277 -9.83 25.93 0.71
N ASP A 278 -8.67 26.32 1.22
CA ASP A 278 -7.45 26.42 0.41
C ASP A 278 -6.87 25.01 0.12
N PRO A 279 -6.90 24.54 -1.14
CA PRO A 279 -6.39 23.22 -1.49
C PRO A 279 -4.89 23.05 -1.22
N SER A 280 -4.10 24.14 -1.20
CA SER A 280 -2.65 24.09 -0.97
C SER A 280 -2.28 23.61 0.44
N THR A 281 -3.24 23.68 1.36
CA THR A 281 -3.09 23.17 2.73
C THR A 281 -3.20 21.64 2.80
N LYS A 282 -3.77 21.00 1.78
CA LYS A 282 -4.02 19.56 1.71
C LYS A 282 -2.95 18.84 0.91
N THR A 283 -2.83 17.54 1.15
CA THR A 283 -1.90 16.65 0.45
C THR A 283 -2.64 15.60 -0.37
N ILE A 284 -2.20 15.36 -1.60
CA ILE A 284 -2.64 14.22 -2.42
C ILE A 284 -1.57 13.13 -2.37
N VAL A 285 -1.95 11.93 -1.93
CA VAL A 285 -1.08 10.75 -1.92
C VAL A 285 -1.43 9.87 -3.11
N PHE A 286 -0.51 9.69 -4.05
CA PHE A 286 -0.70 8.76 -5.17
C PHE A 286 -0.14 7.38 -4.82
N SER A 287 -0.90 6.31 -5.09
CA SER A 287 -0.44 4.93 -4.84
C SER A 287 -0.79 3.93 -5.94
N ASP A 288 -1.49 4.35 -7.00
CA ASP A 288 -1.88 3.46 -8.10
C ASP A 288 -0.75 3.26 -9.12
N GLY A 289 -0.08 2.11 -9.02
CA GLY A 289 0.82 1.60 -10.06
C GLY A 289 1.86 2.63 -10.53
N LEU A 290 2.62 3.17 -9.58
CA LEU A 290 3.62 4.21 -9.84
C LEU A 290 4.98 3.63 -10.26
N ASP A 291 5.59 4.29 -11.24
CA ASP A 291 7.03 4.25 -11.57
C ASP A 291 7.64 5.66 -11.38
N THR A 292 8.91 5.83 -11.73
CA THR A 292 9.59 7.14 -11.60
C THR A 292 8.95 8.20 -12.51
N ASP A 293 8.77 7.90 -13.80
CA ASP A 293 8.22 8.83 -14.79
C ASP A 293 6.83 9.34 -14.40
N LYS A 294 5.94 8.45 -13.98
CA LYS A 294 4.58 8.78 -13.54
C LYS A 294 4.61 9.65 -12.28
N ALA A 295 5.46 9.32 -11.29
CA ALA A 295 5.58 10.13 -10.08
C ALA A 295 6.10 11.54 -10.38
N ILE A 296 7.12 11.67 -11.23
CA ILE A 296 7.71 12.97 -11.62
C ILE A 296 6.70 13.82 -12.39
N SER A 297 5.97 13.21 -13.31
CA SER A 297 4.93 13.90 -14.09
C SER A 297 3.81 14.41 -13.19
N LEU A 298 3.38 13.61 -12.22
CA LEU A 298 2.39 14.00 -11.23
C LEU A 298 2.89 15.08 -10.27
N LYS A 299 4.17 15.04 -9.86
CA LYS A 299 4.80 16.08 -9.04
C LYS A 299 4.74 17.44 -9.75
N LYS A 300 5.19 17.50 -11.01
CA LYS A 300 5.12 18.71 -11.84
C LYS A 300 3.69 19.22 -11.99
N TYR A 301 2.74 18.32 -12.19
CA TYR A 301 1.33 18.70 -12.31
C TYR A 301 0.77 19.29 -11.01
N CYS A 302 1.04 18.65 -9.87
CA CYS A 302 0.60 19.16 -8.56
C CYS A 302 1.23 20.53 -8.23
N GLU A 303 2.51 20.73 -8.57
CA GLU A 303 3.17 22.04 -8.45
C GLU A 303 2.49 23.11 -9.30
N SER A 304 2.16 22.79 -10.56
CA SER A 304 1.44 23.72 -11.44
C SER A 304 0.06 24.12 -10.92
N LYS A 305 -0.50 23.30 -10.02
CA LYS A 305 -1.80 23.49 -9.36
C LYS A 305 -1.70 23.98 -7.91
N ASN A 306 -0.49 24.24 -7.42
CA ASN A 306 -0.20 24.65 -6.04
C ASN A 306 -0.80 23.71 -4.98
N VAL A 307 -0.69 22.39 -5.17
CA VAL A 307 -1.12 21.36 -4.21
C VAL A 307 0.04 20.46 -3.82
N LYS A 308 0.08 20.06 -2.55
CA LYS A 308 1.11 19.15 -2.03
C LYS A 308 0.83 17.74 -2.52
N CYS A 309 1.89 16.97 -2.79
CA CYS A 309 1.77 15.58 -3.14
C CYS A 309 2.84 14.69 -2.50
N ALA A 310 2.52 13.41 -2.38
CA ALA A 310 3.44 12.35 -1.98
C ALA A 310 3.11 11.05 -2.72
N PHE A 311 4.05 10.11 -2.73
CA PHE A 311 3.98 8.91 -3.57
C PHE A 311 4.22 7.64 -2.76
N GLY A 312 3.26 6.72 -2.76
CA GLY A 312 3.43 5.35 -2.25
C GLY A 312 3.81 4.41 -3.39
N ILE A 313 5.08 4.05 -3.51
CA ILE A 313 5.58 3.27 -4.64
C ILE A 313 5.82 1.82 -4.18
N GLY A 314 5.08 0.89 -4.80
CA GLY A 314 5.05 -0.52 -4.38
C GLY A 314 5.89 -1.44 -5.25
N THR A 315 5.21 -2.28 -6.04
CA THR A 315 5.81 -3.34 -6.88
C THR A 315 7.01 -2.87 -7.71
N PHE A 316 6.97 -1.65 -8.25
CA PHE A 316 8.06 -1.07 -9.02
C PHE A 316 9.39 -0.97 -8.25
N LEU A 317 9.37 -0.83 -6.92
CA LEU A 317 10.59 -0.83 -6.11
C LEU A 317 11.04 -2.25 -5.75
N THR A 318 10.11 -3.17 -5.48
CA THR A 318 10.41 -4.46 -4.82
C THR A 318 10.32 -5.69 -5.73
N ASN A 319 9.90 -5.52 -6.98
CA ASN A 319 9.74 -6.60 -7.95
C ASN A 319 9.84 -6.05 -9.38
N ASP A 320 10.98 -5.44 -9.71
CA ASP A 320 11.28 -4.94 -11.06
C ASP A 320 12.55 -5.62 -11.60
N PHE A 321 12.33 -6.82 -12.17
CA PHE A 321 13.36 -7.73 -12.64
C PHE A 321 13.23 -7.98 -14.14
N THR A 322 14.38 -8.26 -14.76
CA THR A 322 14.46 -8.86 -16.09
C THR A 322 14.86 -10.32 -15.96
N ARG A 323 14.72 -11.09 -17.03
CA ARG A 323 15.14 -12.50 -17.04
C ARG A 323 16.65 -12.62 -16.95
N ALA A 324 17.14 -13.59 -16.18
CA ALA A 324 18.58 -13.86 -16.11
C ALA A 324 19.11 -14.40 -17.45
N SER A 325 18.29 -15.14 -18.19
CA SER A 325 18.60 -15.66 -19.53
C SER A 325 18.61 -14.60 -20.63
N ASP A 326 17.83 -13.52 -20.49
CA ASP A 326 17.78 -12.39 -21.43
C ASP A 326 17.34 -11.11 -20.71
N SER A 327 18.29 -10.21 -20.48
CA SER A 327 18.06 -8.94 -19.79
C SER A 327 17.11 -7.98 -20.52
N ASN A 328 16.73 -8.25 -21.78
CA ASN A 328 15.76 -7.43 -22.53
C ASN A 328 14.31 -7.83 -22.22
N ILE A 329 14.09 -8.97 -21.56
CA ILE A 329 12.75 -9.48 -21.25
C ILE A 329 12.45 -9.22 -19.78
N VAL A 330 11.33 -8.54 -19.50
CA VAL A 330 10.84 -8.32 -18.13
C VAL A 330 10.36 -9.65 -17.53
N SER A 331 10.74 -9.93 -16.28
CA SER A 331 10.12 -10.98 -15.50
C SER A 331 8.99 -10.38 -14.67
N GLU A 332 7.77 -10.59 -15.16
CA GLU A 332 6.56 -9.92 -14.70
C GLU A 332 6.22 -10.21 -13.22
N PRO A 333 5.79 -9.19 -12.45
CA PRO A 333 5.25 -9.35 -11.10
C PRO A 333 3.98 -10.20 -11.04
N THR A 334 3.84 -11.03 -10.00
CA THR A 334 2.59 -11.76 -9.72
C THR A 334 1.42 -10.79 -9.50
N LYS A 335 0.31 -10.98 -10.23
CA LYS A 335 -0.91 -10.17 -10.10
C LYS A 335 -1.90 -10.81 -9.11
N ILE A 336 -1.53 -10.77 -7.83
CA ILE A 336 -2.28 -11.39 -6.73
C ILE A 336 -2.88 -10.34 -5.79
N VAL A 337 -4.04 -10.67 -5.19
CA VAL A 337 -4.75 -9.88 -4.18
C VAL A 337 -5.48 -10.80 -3.20
N ILE A 338 -5.67 -10.34 -1.96
CA ILE A 338 -6.66 -10.85 -1.01
C ILE A 338 -7.60 -9.67 -0.74
N LYS A 339 -8.90 -9.92 -0.69
CA LYS A 339 -9.94 -8.88 -0.56
C LYS A 339 -10.95 -9.31 0.49
N LEU A 340 -11.47 -8.33 1.23
CA LEU A 340 -12.64 -8.54 2.10
C LEU A 340 -13.87 -8.78 1.22
N VAL A 341 -14.51 -9.95 1.37
CA VAL A 341 -15.67 -10.35 0.54
C VAL A 341 -16.98 -10.22 1.32
N GLU A 342 -16.98 -10.52 2.61
CA GLU A 342 -18.16 -10.45 3.48
C GLU A 342 -17.76 -9.98 4.88
N CYS A 343 -18.64 -9.20 5.53
CA CYS A 343 -18.50 -8.82 6.93
C CYS A 343 -19.89 -8.80 7.60
N GLY A 344 -20.04 -9.47 8.74
CA GLY A 344 -21.31 -9.49 9.48
C GLY A 344 -22.50 -10.09 8.70
N GLY A 345 -22.24 -10.98 7.74
CA GLY A 345 -23.26 -11.55 6.85
C GLY A 345 -23.68 -10.64 5.69
N PHE A 346 -22.96 -9.52 5.48
CA PHE A 346 -23.20 -8.58 4.39
C PHE A 346 -22.01 -8.54 3.43
N GLY A 347 -22.29 -8.59 2.13
CA GLY A 347 -21.26 -8.56 1.11
C GLY A 347 -20.54 -7.20 1.04
N CYS A 348 -19.22 -7.28 0.91
CA CYS A 348 -18.32 -6.14 0.80
C CYS A 348 -17.99 -5.86 -0.66
N VAL A 349 -18.02 -4.57 -1.04
CA VAL A 349 -17.85 -4.14 -2.44
C VAL A 349 -16.82 -3.02 -2.53
N LYS A 350 -15.96 -3.06 -3.55
CA LYS A 350 -15.20 -1.89 -4.04
C LYS A 350 -15.64 -1.59 -5.47
N LEU A 351 -16.07 -0.36 -5.74
CA LEU A 351 -16.40 0.12 -7.09
C LEU A 351 -15.21 0.81 -7.76
N SER A 352 -14.26 1.43 -7.04
CA SER A 352 -13.14 2.16 -7.68
C SER A 352 -13.60 3.31 -8.60
N ASP A 353 -12.66 4.05 -9.16
CA ASP A 353 -12.91 5.03 -10.23
C ASP A 353 -12.63 4.45 -11.62
N ASP A 354 -12.26 3.16 -11.70
CA ASP A 354 -12.10 2.39 -12.93
C ASP A 354 -13.31 1.45 -13.10
N PRO A 355 -14.26 1.73 -14.02
CA PRO A 355 -15.48 0.92 -14.17
C PRO A 355 -15.26 -0.58 -14.41
N GLY A 356 -14.08 -0.98 -14.87
CA GLY A 356 -13.69 -2.37 -15.10
C GLY A 356 -13.06 -3.08 -13.89
N LYS A 357 -12.91 -2.43 -12.73
CA LYS A 357 -12.19 -2.97 -11.55
C LYS A 357 -13.08 -3.15 -10.33
N PHE A 358 -14.36 -3.41 -10.52
CA PHE A 358 -15.29 -3.69 -9.41
C PHE A 358 -14.90 -5.02 -8.74
N THR A 359 -14.95 -5.07 -7.41
CA THR A 359 -14.70 -6.30 -6.65
C THR A 359 -15.77 -6.50 -5.60
N GLY A 360 -16.29 -7.73 -5.50
CA GLY A 360 -17.41 -8.12 -4.65
C GLY A 360 -18.24 -9.19 -5.36
N LEU A 361 -19.24 -9.75 -4.68
CA LEU A 361 -20.22 -10.60 -5.36
C LEU A 361 -21.08 -9.74 -6.29
N ASN A 362 -21.50 -10.28 -7.44
CA ASN A 362 -22.25 -9.53 -8.46
C ASN A 362 -23.53 -8.89 -7.87
N GLU A 363 -24.26 -9.64 -7.05
CA GLU A 363 -25.50 -9.17 -6.42
C GLU A 363 -25.26 -7.98 -5.47
N ASP A 364 -24.15 -7.98 -4.74
CA ASP A 364 -23.77 -6.88 -3.85
C ASP A 364 -23.26 -5.67 -4.64
N ILE A 365 -22.53 -5.88 -5.73
CA ILE A 365 -22.12 -4.82 -6.66
C ILE A 365 -23.35 -4.13 -7.26
N ASP A 366 -24.32 -4.89 -7.75
CA ASP A 366 -25.54 -4.35 -8.33
C ASP A 366 -26.37 -3.59 -7.28
N ARG A 367 -26.43 -4.09 -6.04
CA ARG A 367 -27.03 -3.37 -4.91
C ARG A 367 -26.31 -2.05 -4.65
N ALA A 368 -24.98 -2.06 -4.55
CA ALA A 368 -24.19 -0.86 -4.30
C ALA A 368 -24.39 0.18 -5.41
N ARG A 369 -24.36 -0.23 -6.68
CA ARG A 369 -24.59 0.67 -7.81
C ARG A 369 -25.98 1.29 -7.78
N LYS A 370 -27.01 0.50 -7.49
CA LYS A 370 -28.38 0.99 -7.38
C LYS A 370 -28.55 1.99 -6.22
N GLU A 371 -27.98 1.70 -5.05
CA GLU A 371 -28.05 2.55 -3.87
C GLU A 371 -27.31 3.89 -4.09
N LEU A 372 -26.19 3.86 -4.81
CA LEU A 372 -25.34 5.02 -5.04
C LEU A 372 -25.66 5.81 -6.33
N GLY A 373 -26.59 5.32 -7.16
CA GLY A 373 -27.01 6.00 -8.38
C GLY A 373 -26.01 5.91 -9.55
N TYR A 374 -25.34 4.76 -9.68
CA TYR A 374 -24.39 4.45 -10.77
C TYR A 374 -25.03 4.01 -12.09
#